data_AF-A0A1H9R303-F1
#
_entry.id   AF-A0A1H9R303-F1
#
_cell.length_a   1.000
_cell.length_b   1.000
_cell.length_c   1.000
_cell.angle_alpha   90.00
_cell.angle_beta   90.00
_cell.angle_gamma   90.00
#
_symmetry.space_group_name_H-M   'P 1'
#
loop_
_entity.id
_entity.type
_entity.pdbx_description
1 polymer ?
#
loop_
_entity_poly.entity_id
_entity_poly.type
_entity_poly.pdbx_seq_one_letter_code
_entity_poly.pdbx_strand_id
1 'polypeptide(L)'
;MILVWTIISCKSVQQQAKVPELSGRQQNVDIKGYKKLETFKGDTPGYLHENFVKQKQKYINQPLEEILKELEIPIVKYAFTPNGQDMSTSPAIILKIYDERRLIQIEKNKGNPNILLITWAKPLPIEEAKAILTKSFANWDINAKDYYSMKIVGNVQLTGYPE
;
A
#
# COMPACT_ATOMS: atom_id res chain seq x y z
N MET A 1 -18.45 -57.89 48.13
CA MET A 1 -17.92 -56.51 48.18
C MET A 1 -16.80 -56.44 47.15
N ILE A 2 -17.08 -55.81 46.01
CA ILE A 2 -16.28 -55.90 44.78
C ILE A 2 -15.41 -54.64 44.69
N LEU A 3 -14.09 -54.80 44.62
CA LEU A 3 -13.12 -53.73 44.38
C LEU A 3 -12.59 -53.91 42.95
N VAL A 4 -13.19 -53.18 42.01
CA VAL A 4 -12.71 -53.04 40.63
C VAL A 4 -11.68 -51.90 40.62
N TRP A 5 -10.41 -52.22 40.42
CA TRP A 5 -9.37 -51.24 40.09
C TRP A 5 -9.17 -51.23 38.58
N THR A 6 -9.95 -50.39 37.89
CA THR A 6 -9.70 -50.02 36.50
C THR A 6 -8.57 -48.99 36.45
N ILE A 7 -7.42 -49.40 35.91
CA ILE A 7 -6.36 -48.47 35.51
C ILE A 7 -6.81 -47.83 34.20
N ILE A 8 -7.51 -46.70 34.30
CA ILE A 8 -7.85 -45.87 33.14
C ILE A 8 -6.58 -45.11 32.75
N SER A 9 -5.90 -45.62 31.73
CA SER A 9 -4.86 -44.89 31.00
C SER A 9 -5.52 -43.67 30.36
N CYS A 10 -5.29 -42.49 30.94
CA CYS A 10 -5.75 -41.22 30.38
C CYS A 10 -4.94 -40.89 29.12
N LYS A 11 -5.62 -40.96 27.97
CA LYS A 11 -5.21 -40.37 26.69
C LYS A 11 -4.87 -38.89 26.88
N SER A 12 -3.59 -38.55 26.78
CA SER A 12 -3.18 -37.18 26.45
C SER A 12 -3.41 -36.97 24.94
N VAL A 13 -4.64 -36.58 24.59
CA VAL A 13 -4.98 -36.11 23.25
C VAL A 13 -4.15 -34.86 22.97
N GLN A 14 -3.18 -34.98 22.07
CA GLN A 14 -2.59 -33.81 21.41
C GLN A 14 -3.73 -33.05 20.73
N GLN A 15 -4.14 -31.93 21.32
CA GLN A 15 -4.94 -30.94 20.61
C GLN A 15 -4.05 -30.35 19.53
N GLN A 16 -4.11 -30.96 18.33
CA GLN A 16 -3.86 -30.23 17.10
C GLN A 16 -4.84 -29.05 17.09
N ALA A 17 -4.35 -27.86 17.39
CA ALA A 17 -5.03 -26.65 16.98
C ALA A 17 -5.24 -26.79 15.47
N LYS A 18 -6.50 -26.88 15.05
CA LYS A 18 -6.90 -26.73 13.65
C LYS A 18 -6.36 -25.40 13.17
N VAL A 19 -5.20 -25.43 12.51
CA VAL A 19 -4.82 -24.39 11.58
C VAL A 19 -5.87 -24.46 10.47
N PRO A 20 -6.66 -23.40 10.23
CA PRO A 20 -7.47 -23.35 9.03
C PRO A 20 -6.50 -23.40 7.86
N GLU A 21 -6.51 -24.50 7.09
CA GLU A 21 -5.94 -24.53 5.75
C GLU A 21 -6.62 -23.41 4.95
N LEU A 22 -5.94 -22.28 4.82
CA LEU A 22 -6.18 -21.32 3.76
C LEU A 22 -5.71 -21.96 2.44
N SER A 23 -6.48 -22.96 1.99
CA SER A 23 -6.54 -23.36 0.60
C SER A 23 -7.30 -22.25 -0.16
N GLY A 24 -6.61 -21.14 -0.33
CA GLY A 24 -7.04 -20.01 -1.14
C GLY A 24 -6.28 -20.04 -2.45
N ARG A 25 -6.92 -20.59 -3.48
CA ARG A 25 -6.56 -20.49 -4.91
C ARG A 25 -5.65 -19.30 -5.21
N GLN A 26 -4.49 -19.56 -5.81
CA GLN A 26 -3.89 -18.60 -6.75
C GLN A 26 -4.89 -18.43 -7.89
N GLN A 27 -5.86 -17.54 -7.72
CA GLN A 27 -6.62 -17.03 -8.84
C GLN A 27 -5.60 -16.23 -9.64
N ASN A 28 -5.21 -16.76 -10.80
CA ASN A 28 -4.82 -15.91 -11.91
C ASN A 28 -5.99 -14.94 -12.12
N VAL A 29 -5.87 -13.75 -11.54
CA VAL A 29 -6.79 -12.66 -11.82
C VAL A 29 -6.49 -12.27 -13.25
N ASP A 30 -7.31 -12.77 -14.18
CA ASP A 30 -7.40 -12.24 -15.53
C ASP A 30 -7.56 -10.72 -15.41
N ILE A 31 -6.53 -9.98 -15.81
CA ILE A 31 -6.41 -8.55 -15.56
C ILE A 31 -7.30 -7.80 -16.55
N LYS A 32 -8.62 -7.94 -16.38
CA LYS A 32 -9.60 -7.14 -17.12
C LYS A 32 -9.48 -5.68 -16.70
N GLY A 33 -8.69 -4.92 -17.44
CA GLY A 33 -8.68 -3.45 -17.37
C GLY A 33 -7.31 -2.80 -17.21
N TYR A 34 -6.26 -3.54 -16.84
CA TYR A 34 -4.91 -2.96 -16.78
C TYR A 34 -4.38 -2.69 -18.20
N LYS A 35 -3.77 -1.51 -18.36
CA LYS A 35 -3.13 -1.08 -19.61
C LYS A 35 -1.70 -0.67 -19.30
N LYS A 36 -0.73 -1.20 -20.06
CA LYS A 36 0.69 -0.86 -19.88
C LYS A 36 0.96 0.63 -20.10
N LEU A 37 1.95 1.18 -19.42
CA LEU A 37 2.40 2.58 -19.52
C LEU A 37 2.65 3.02 -20.97
N GLU A 38 3.25 2.15 -21.78
CA GLU A 38 3.53 2.41 -23.21
C GLU A 38 2.28 2.79 -24.02
N THR A 39 1.10 2.28 -23.64
CA THR A 39 -0.16 2.56 -24.34
C THR A 39 -0.64 4.00 -24.16
N PHE A 40 -0.15 4.69 -23.13
CA PHE A 40 -0.49 6.07 -22.81
C PHE A 40 0.44 7.10 -23.49
N LYS A 41 1.45 6.65 -24.24
CA LYS A 41 2.34 7.54 -25.03
C LYS A 41 2.95 8.70 -24.21
N GLY A 42 3.30 8.44 -22.96
CA GLY A 42 3.86 9.43 -22.04
C GLY A 42 2.84 10.20 -21.18
N ASP A 43 1.53 9.92 -21.32
CA ASP A 43 0.48 10.41 -20.42
C ASP A 43 0.45 9.62 -19.11
N THR A 44 1.42 9.94 -18.25
CA THR A 44 1.52 9.38 -16.90
C THR A 44 0.27 9.61 -16.04
N PRO A 45 -0.38 10.80 -16.03
CA PRO A 45 -1.65 10.97 -15.31
C PRO A 45 -2.75 10.03 -15.80
N GLY A 46 -2.92 9.91 -17.13
CA GLY A 46 -3.88 8.97 -17.72
C GLY A 46 -3.60 7.53 -17.32
N TYR A 47 -2.33 7.12 -17.34
CA TYR A 47 -1.88 5.81 -16.87
C TYR A 47 -2.26 5.56 -15.40
N LEU A 48 -1.94 6.50 -14.51
CA LEU A 48 -2.23 6.33 -13.10
C LEU A 48 -3.74 6.29 -12.82
N HIS A 49 -4.49 7.16 -13.50
CA HIS A 49 -5.93 7.24 -13.32
C HIS A 49 -6.64 5.96 -13.78
N GLU A 50 -6.31 5.46 -14.97
CA GLU A 50 -6.94 4.27 -15.54
C GLU A 50 -6.59 3.00 -14.76
N ASN A 51 -5.33 2.84 -14.35
CA ASN A 51 -4.87 1.61 -13.73
C ASN A 51 -5.04 1.56 -12.22
N PHE A 52 -4.94 2.70 -11.51
CA PHE A 52 -4.92 2.71 -10.05
C PHE A 52 -6.12 3.41 -9.43
N VAL A 53 -6.60 4.52 -10.01
CA VAL A 53 -7.76 5.25 -9.44
C VAL A 53 -9.10 4.61 -9.84
N LYS A 54 -9.34 4.39 -11.13
CA LYS A 54 -10.59 3.74 -11.59
C LYS A 54 -10.75 2.32 -11.05
N GLN A 55 -9.62 1.63 -10.84
CA GLN A 55 -9.58 0.27 -10.32
C GLN A 55 -9.25 0.23 -8.82
N LYS A 56 -9.39 1.35 -8.09
CA LYS A 56 -8.94 1.47 -6.68
C LYS A 56 -9.48 0.39 -5.75
N GLN A 57 -10.67 -0.15 -6.03
CA GLN A 57 -11.27 -1.24 -5.26
C GLN A 57 -10.42 -2.51 -5.23
N LYS A 58 -9.56 -2.75 -6.22
CA LYS A 58 -8.58 -3.84 -6.24
C LYS A 58 -7.54 -3.70 -5.14
N TYR A 59 -7.16 -2.46 -4.81
CA TYR A 59 -6.05 -2.16 -3.91
C TYR A 59 -6.51 -1.80 -2.50
N ILE A 60 -7.76 -1.38 -2.33
CA ILE A 60 -8.33 -1.12 -0.99
C ILE A 60 -8.30 -2.40 -0.15
N ASN A 61 -7.90 -2.26 1.11
CA ASN A 61 -7.65 -3.35 2.07
C ASN A 61 -6.51 -4.30 1.68
N GLN A 62 -5.71 -3.97 0.66
CA GLN A 62 -4.49 -4.68 0.32
C GLN A 62 -3.24 -3.95 0.85
N PRO A 63 -2.11 -4.65 1.00
CA PRO A 63 -0.82 -4.00 1.22
C PRO A 63 -0.47 -3.05 0.07
N LEU A 64 0.22 -1.93 0.38
CA LEU A 64 0.74 -1.02 -0.64
C LEU A 64 1.60 -1.74 -1.69
N GLU A 65 2.28 -2.82 -1.29
CA GLU A 65 3.09 -3.65 -2.19
C GLU A 65 2.35 -4.09 -3.47
N GLU A 66 1.04 -4.33 -3.40
CA GLU A 66 0.25 -4.72 -4.57
C GLU A 66 0.16 -3.61 -5.63
N ILE A 67 0.16 -2.35 -5.19
CA ILE A 67 0.30 -1.20 -6.11
C ILE A 67 1.72 -1.15 -6.65
N LEU A 68 2.73 -1.31 -5.79
CA LEU A 68 4.15 -1.19 -6.16
C LEU A 68 4.59 -2.26 -7.19
N LYS A 69 4.01 -3.46 -7.14
CA LYS A 69 4.29 -4.53 -8.10
C LYS A 69 3.82 -4.21 -9.52
N GLU A 70 2.73 -3.44 -9.65
CA GLU A 70 2.11 -3.12 -10.93
C GLU A 70 2.50 -1.75 -11.47
N LEU A 71 3.12 -0.92 -10.64
CA LEU A 71 3.56 0.41 -11.01
C LEU A 71 4.82 0.33 -11.90
N GLU A 72 4.65 0.62 -13.19
CA GLU A 72 5.73 0.60 -14.18
C GLU A 72 6.62 1.87 -14.12
N ILE A 73 6.24 2.86 -13.30
CA ILE A 73 6.95 4.13 -13.16
C ILE A 73 7.73 4.12 -11.84
N PRO A 74 9.03 4.42 -11.84
CA PRO A 74 9.80 4.50 -10.62
C PRO A 74 9.29 5.63 -9.71
N ILE A 75 9.17 5.33 -8.42
CA ILE A 75 8.94 6.36 -7.39
C ILE A 75 10.30 6.94 -7.04
N VAL A 76 10.43 8.27 -7.11
CA VAL A 76 11.68 8.99 -6.88
C VAL A 76 11.76 9.46 -5.43
N LYS A 77 10.69 10.12 -4.96
CA LYS A 77 10.59 10.68 -3.61
C LYS A 77 9.22 10.38 -3.03
N TYR A 78 9.05 10.61 -1.73
CA TYR A 78 7.74 10.58 -1.10
C TYR A 78 7.61 11.66 -0.05
N ALA A 79 6.39 11.89 0.41
CA ALA A 79 6.09 12.70 1.57
C ALA A 79 4.92 12.09 2.34
N PHE A 80 4.98 12.13 3.66
CA PHE A 80 3.81 11.82 4.48
C PHE A 80 2.97 13.09 4.66
N THR A 81 1.69 12.90 4.95
CA THR A 81 0.77 14.01 5.26
C THR A 81 0.48 14.01 6.77
N PRO A 82 0.68 15.11 7.51
CA PRO A 82 0.18 15.21 8.88
C PRO A 82 -1.34 15.24 8.89
N ASN A 83 -1.97 14.58 9.87
CA ASN A 83 -3.41 14.75 10.08
C ASN A 83 -3.65 16.08 10.82
N GLY A 84 -4.41 16.99 10.21
CA GLY A 84 -4.68 18.31 10.78
C GLY A 84 -5.53 18.28 12.05
N GLN A 85 -6.31 17.22 12.28
CA GLN A 85 -7.12 17.05 13.50
C GLN A 85 -6.36 16.33 14.61
N ASP A 86 -5.46 15.42 14.25
CA ASP A 86 -4.60 14.68 15.18
C ASP A 86 -3.17 14.64 14.64
N MET A 87 -2.38 15.63 15.04
CA MET A 87 -1.00 15.80 14.62
C MET A 87 -0.08 14.65 15.06
N SER A 88 -0.55 13.68 15.86
CA SER A 88 0.21 12.48 16.21
C SER A 88 0.15 11.40 15.12
N THR A 89 -0.69 11.57 14.10
CA THR A 89 -0.89 10.60 13.03
C THR A 89 -0.63 11.16 11.63
N SER A 90 -0.33 10.25 10.70
CA SER A 90 -0.26 10.50 9.28
C SER A 90 -1.31 9.64 8.56
N PRO A 91 -2.33 10.23 7.92
CA PRO A 91 -3.39 9.47 7.30
C PRO A 91 -3.02 9.00 5.88
N ALA A 92 -1.98 9.58 5.26
CA ALA A 92 -1.66 9.27 3.88
C ALA A 92 -0.19 9.52 3.52
N ILE A 93 0.26 8.87 2.45
CA ILE A 93 1.55 9.09 1.78
C ILE A 93 1.35 9.56 0.33
N ILE A 94 2.22 10.47 -0.10
CA ILE A 94 2.31 11.01 -1.45
C ILE A 94 3.54 10.38 -2.12
N LEU A 95 3.36 9.64 -3.22
CA LEU A 95 4.43 8.95 -3.96
C LEU A 95 4.81 9.74 -5.22
N LYS A 96 5.93 10.44 -5.19
CA LYS A 96 6.40 11.31 -6.28
C LYS A 96 7.11 10.48 -7.35
N ILE A 97 6.48 10.41 -8.52
CA ILE A 97 6.96 9.61 -9.67
C ILE A 97 7.68 10.44 -10.75
N TYR A 98 7.72 11.77 -10.58
CA TYR A 98 8.53 12.66 -11.41
C TYR A 98 9.77 13.08 -10.64
N ASP A 99 10.89 13.24 -11.35
CA ASP A 99 12.05 13.90 -10.78
C ASP A 99 11.77 15.39 -10.49
N GLU A 100 12.62 15.98 -9.67
CA GLU A 100 12.46 17.35 -9.20
C GLU A 100 12.49 18.40 -10.33
N ARG A 101 13.31 18.20 -11.37
CA ARG A 101 13.37 19.14 -12.50
C ARG A 101 12.05 19.13 -13.27
N ARG A 102 11.49 17.94 -13.51
CA ARG A 102 10.20 17.79 -14.19
C ARG A 102 9.04 18.32 -13.35
N LEU A 103 9.04 18.08 -12.03
CA LEU A 103 8.05 18.67 -11.13
C LEU A 103 8.08 20.21 -11.18
N ILE A 104 9.26 20.81 -11.07
CA ILE A 104 9.43 22.27 -11.17
C ILE A 104 8.92 22.79 -12.52
N GLN A 105 9.17 22.07 -13.62
CA GLN A 105 8.66 22.47 -14.94
C GLN A 105 7.13 22.39 -15.02
N ILE A 106 6.52 21.32 -14.49
CA ILE A 106 5.07 21.17 -14.43
C ILE A 106 4.47 22.32 -13.63
N GLU A 107 5.00 22.60 -12.43
CA GLU A 107 4.54 23.67 -11.55
C GLU A 107 4.69 25.05 -12.19
N LYS A 108 5.84 25.35 -12.82
CA LYS A 108 6.07 26.61 -13.55
C LYS A 108 5.07 26.82 -14.69
N ASN A 109 4.71 25.74 -15.37
CA ASN A 109 3.71 25.75 -16.43
C ASN A 109 2.27 25.73 -15.90
N LYS A 110 2.07 25.88 -14.57
CA LYS A 110 0.77 25.79 -13.89
C LYS A 110 0.04 24.46 -14.15
N GLY A 111 0.80 23.42 -14.51
CA GLY A 111 0.30 22.06 -14.57
C GLY A 111 0.14 21.50 -13.16
N ASN A 112 -0.77 20.55 -13.01
CA ASN A 112 -0.89 19.79 -11.77
C ASN A 112 0.12 18.63 -11.82
N PRO A 113 1.13 18.60 -10.91
CA PRO A 113 1.92 17.40 -10.74
C PRO A 113 0.99 16.38 -10.09
N ASN A 114 0.27 15.60 -10.90
CA ASN A 114 -0.60 14.57 -10.39
C ASN A 114 0.27 13.50 -9.74
N ILE A 115 0.32 13.54 -8.42
CA ILE A 115 1.07 12.60 -7.60
C ILE A 115 0.09 11.55 -7.09
N LEU A 116 0.56 10.31 -6.98
CA LEU A 116 -0.23 9.22 -6.41
C LEU A 116 -0.29 9.40 -4.89
N LEU A 117 -1.50 9.64 -4.37
CA LEU A 117 -1.79 9.78 -2.95
C LEU A 117 -2.47 8.50 -2.47
N ILE A 118 -1.87 7.87 -1.46
CA ILE A 118 -2.37 6.66 -0.83
C ILE A 118 -2.79 7.01 0.58
N THR A 119 -4.09 6.91 0.86
CA THR A 119 -4.62 7.01 2.21
C THR A 119 -4.55 5.65 2.87
N TRP A 120 -4.16 5.60 4.14
CA TRP A 120 -4.08 4.37 4.91
C TRP A 120 -5.45 3.98 5.47
N ALA A 121 -5.74 2.67 5.51
CA ALA A 121 -6.95 2.17 6.17
C ALA A 121 -6.98 2.51 7.66
N LYS A 122 -5.79 2.56 8.28
CA LYS A 122 -5.56 3.09 9.62
C LYS A 122 -4.43 4.13 9.56
N PRO A 123 -4.63 5.36 10.05
CA PRO A 123 -3.56 6.35 10.13
C PRO A 123 -2.33 5.81 10.86
N LEU A 124 -1.15 6.14 10.35
CA LEU A 124 0.14 5.70 10.90
C LEU A 124 0.64 6.67 11.97
N PRO A 125 1.46 6.23 12.93
CA PRO A 125 2.12 7.14 13.87
C PRO A 125 3.05 8.12 13.14
N ILE A 126 2.90 9.42 13.40
CA ILE A 126 3.65 10.45 12.67
C ILE A 126 5.16 10.38 12.97
N GLU A 127 5.54 9.99 14.19
CA GLU A 127 6.95 9.91 14.60
C GLU A 127 7.69 8.80 13.87
N GLU A 128 7.04 7.66 13.61
CA GLU A 128 7.59 6.61 12.75
C GLU A 128 7.77 7.13 11.31
N ALA A 129 6.75 7.79 10.76
CA ALA A 129 6.81 8.35 9.41
C ALA A 129 7.93 9.41 9.28
N LYS A 130 8.12 10.26 10.28
CA LYS A 130 9.22 11.25 10.35
C LYS A 130 10.58 10.58 10.44
N ALA A 131 10.73 9.56 11.27
CA ALA A 131 11.98 8.83 11.42
C ALA A 131 12.41 8.20 10.08
N ILE A 132 11.47 7.58 9.36
CA ILE A 132 11.73 6.99 8.05
C ILE A 132 12.02 8.07 7.00
N LEU A 133 11.26 9.17 6.98
CA LEU A 133 11.52 10.31 6.09
C LEU A 133 12.92 10.89 6.27
N THR A 134 13.35 11.02 7.53
CA THR A 134 14.69 11.51 7.89
C THR A 134 15.76 10.53 7.44
N LYS A 135 15.57 9.23 7.71
CA LYS A 135 16.53 8.18 7.36
C LYS A 135 16.73 8.06 5.85
N SER A 136 15.67 8.21 5.07
CA SER A 136 15.74 8.09 3.60
C SER A 136 16.00 9.41 2.88
N PHE A 137 16.11 10.54 3.61
CA PHE A 137 16.12 11.89 3.05
C PHE A 137 14.98 12.13 2.06
N ALA A 138 13.78 11.61 2.39
CA ALA A 138 12.59 11.61 1.56
C ALA A 138 12.68 10.88 0.20
N ASN A 139 13.78 10.16 -0.07
CA ASN A 139 13.91 9.31 -1.26
C ASN A 139 13.15 8.01 -1.06
N TRP A 140 12.55 7.48 -2.13
CA TRP A 140 11.93 6.16 -2.10
C TRP A 140 13.00 5.05 -2.19
N ASP A 141 13.70 4.85 -1.09
CA ASP A 141 14.77 3.87 -0.95
C ASP A 141 14.28 2.57 -0.28
N ILE A 142 15.22 1.68 0.07
CA ILE A 142 14.89 0.44 0.78
C ILE A 142 14.26 0.69 2.15
N ASN A 143 14.67 1.74 2.88
CA ASN A 143 14.10 2.03 4.20
C ASN A 143 12.63 2.45 4.10
N ALA A 144 12.32 3.31 3.12
CA ALA A 144 10.95 3.70 2.83
C ALA A 144 10.12 2.51 2.37
N LYS A 145 10.66 1.71 1.44
CA LYS A 145 9.97 0.52 0.92
C LYS A 145 9.65 -0.48 2.03
N ASP A 146 10.61 -0.83 2.87
CA ASP A 146 10.44 -1.81 3.94
C ASP A 146 9.38 -1.35 4.96
N TYR A 147 9.36 -0.05 5.29
CA TYR A 147 8.38 0.49 6.22
C TYR A 147 6.96 0.53 5.63
N TYR A 148 6.81 1.03 4.39
CA TYR A 148 5.49 1.34 3.82
C TYR A 148 4.83 0.18 3.06
N SER A 149 5.58 -0.77 2.49
CA SER A 149 5.02 -1.78 1.56
C SER A 149 3.92 -2.63 2.18
N MET A 150 4.05 -2.95 3.48
CA MET A 150 3.07 -3.79 4.19
C MET A 150 1.93 -3.00 4.83
N LYS A 151 1.90 -1.67 4.68
CA LYS A 151 0.80 -0.84 5.22
C LYS A 151 -0.43 -1.00 4.35
N ILE A 152 -1.60 -1.05 5.00
CA ILE A 152 -2.87 -1.34 4.34
C ILE A 152 -3.44 -0.07 3.71
N VAL A 153 -3.75 -0.16 2.43
CA VAL A 153 -4.35 0.90 1.63
C VAL A 153 -5.82 1.05 1.99
N GLY A 154 -6.24 2.28 2.31
CA GLY A 154 -7.64 2.67 2.52
C GLY A 154 -8.25 3.39 1.32
N ASN A 155 -7.46 4.17 0.58
CA ASN A 155 -7.88 4.81 -0.67
C ASN A 155 -6.68 5.08 -1.59
N VAL A 156 -6.95 5.21 -2.89
CA VAL A 156 -5.98 5.56 -3.93
C VAL A 156 -6.55 6.72 -4.74
N GLN A 157 -5.80 7.81 -4.84
CA GLN A 157 -6.22 9.01 -5.57
C GLN A 157 -5.04 9.74 -6.21
N LEU A 158 -5.35 10.65 -7.13
CA LEU A 158 -4.39 11.61 -7.66
C LEU A 158 -4.57 12.96 -6.98
N THR A 159 -3.47 13.61 -6.64
CA THR A 159 -3.53 14.98 -6.09
C THR A 159 -4.14 15.93 -7.11
N GLY A 160 -5.18 16.68 -6.73
CA GLY A 160 -5.83 17.68 -7.56
C GLY A 160 -6.73 17.15 -8.70
N TYR A 161 -7.16 15.89 -8.60
CA TYR A 161 -8.39 15.43 -9.24
C TYR A 161 -9.51 15.37 -8.19
N PRO A 162 -10.58 16.19 -8.31
CA PRO A 162 -11.77 15.98 -7.48
C PRO A 162 -12.43 14.64 -7.85
N GLU A 163 -13.03 13.98 -6.86
CA GLU A 163 -13.82 12.74 -7.07
C GLU A 163 -15.07 12.99 -7.93
#